data_AF-A0A3D8WUC1-F1
#
_entry.id   AF-A0A3D8WUC1-F1
#
_cell.length_a   1.000
_cell.length_b   1.000
_cell.length_c   1.000
_cell.angle_alpha   90.00
_cell.angle_beta   90.00
_cell.angle_gamma   90.00
#
_symmetry.space_group_name_H-M   'P 1'
#
loop_
_entity.id
_entity.type
_entity.pdbx_description
1 polymer ?
#
loop_
_entity_poly.entity_id
_entity_poly.type
_entity_poly.pdbx_seq_one_letter_code
_entity_poly.pdbx_strand_id
1 'polypeptide(L)'
;MPHKITLTGSATGPLREYDRYVAFDMREKGSPSAPKGLKKSTFISYTVFVSKKAFNKTGLTKKSIMHEKILIQGEPTLDIPIDECPGEVGMICFQITVLPNKNDKEKNESDTKKEPTQEASAPSQAQKNTEPTKQAEEQAPVSQPVAKEEKKNAETVQTEAKETPVKEKKAEPKPKTLPNQPKGTQDLLSFDDIIVSEAFLNTRPNPEKTQKVIDFVKRTGRLDEPLTIEKGSNVLKDGYRRYVVAKTVKIDKVPVMYEYQK
;
A
#
# COMPACT_ATOMS: atom_id res chain seq x y z
N MET A 1 9.93 18.55 24.49
CA MET A 1 10.67 18.39 23.22
C MET A 1 9.78 17.60 22.26
N PRO A 2 9.75 17.92 20.95
CA PRO A 2 9.00 17.12 19.98
C PRO A 2 9.59 15.71 19.88
N HIS A 3 8.73 14.70 19.78
CA HIS A 3 9.16 13.32 19.64
C HIS A 3 9.62 13.08 18.20
N LYS A 4 10.90 12.78 17.99
CA LYS A 4 11.48 12.57 16.66
C LYS A 4 11.80 11.09 16.45
N ILE A 5 11.40 10.53 15.30
CA ILE A 5 11.85 9.22 14.86
C ILE A 5 12.47 9.31 13.46
N THR A 6 13.34 8.35 13.14
CA THR A 6 13.93 8.17 11.81
C THR A 6 13.51 6.80 11.26
N LEU A 7 13.03 6.79 10.02
CA LEU A 7 12.68 5.58 9.26
C LEU A 7 13.61 5.45 8.06
N THR A 8 13.92 4.22 7.60
CA THR A 8 14.85 4.00 6.49
C THR A 8 14.50 2.74 5.69
N GLY A 9 13.73 2.92 4.62
CA GLY A 9 13.22 1.83 3.79
C GLY A 9 12.85 2.31 2.38
N SER A 10 11.89 1.66 1.74
CA SER A 10 11.24 2.14 0.50
C SER A 10 9.72 2.25 0.71
N ALA A 11 9.02 2.91 -0.21
CA ALA A 11 7.55 2.94 -0.15
C ALA A 11 6.97 1.56 -0.50
N THR A 12 5.97 1.12 0.26
CA THR A 12 5.27 -0.16 0.08
C THR A 12 3.92 -0.03 -0.63
N GLY A 13 3.50 1.19 -0.98
CA GLY A 13 2.22 1.48 -1.60
C GLY A 13 2.29 2.67 -2.56
N PRO A 14 1.19 2.97 -3.28
CA PRO A 14 1.15 4.08 -4.22
C PRO A 14 1.28 5.43 -3.51
N LEU A 15 1.97 6.38 -4.16
CA LEU A 15 2.01 7.77 -3.73
C LEU A 15 0.61 8.41 -3.88
N ARG A 16 0.04 8.85 -2.76
CA ARG A 16 -1.20 9.63 -2.68
C ARG A 16 -0.85 11.11 -2.73
N GLU A 17 -1.49 11.86 -3.62
CA GLU A 17 -1.27 13.30 -3.78
C GLU A 17 -2.50 14.06 -3.30
N TYR A 18 -2.30 14.96 -2.35
CA TYR A 18 -3.31 15.88 -1.83
C TYR A 18 -2.99 17.29 -2.33
N ASP A 19 -3.76 18.31 -1.94
CA ASP A 19 -3.50 19.69 -2.38
C ASP A 19 -2.11 20.21 -1.92
N ARG A 20 -1.81 20.10 -0.62
CA ARG A 20 -0.60 20.71 -0.01
C ARG A 20 0.54 19.73 0.27
N TYR A 21 0.25 18.45 0.34
CA TYR A 21 1.19 17.38 0.70
C TYR A 21 1.03 16.15 -0.19
N VAL A 22 1.98 15.22 -0.07
CA VAL A 22 1.88 13.86 -0.57
C VAL A 22 1.96 12.90 0.62
N ALA A 23 1.31 11.75 0.50
CA ALA A 23 1.42 10.69 1.49
C ALA A 23 1.78 9.35 0.82
N PHE A 24 2.59 8.55 1.48
CA PHE A 24 2.91 7.19 1.04
C PHE A 24 3.16 6.30 2.25
N ASP A 25 2.96 5.01 2.06
CA ASP A 25 3.13 4.04 3.13
C ASP A 25 4.51 3.41 3.06
N MET A 26 5.11 3.20 4.22
CA MET A 26 6.36 2.49 4.41
C MET A 26 6.19 1.36 5.41
N ARG A 27 7.09 0.39 5.38
CA ARG A 27 7.16 -0.68 6.37
C ARG A 27 8.57 -0.77 6.93
N GLU A 28 8.69 -0.52 8.23
CA GLU A 28 9.95 -0.62 8.96
C GLU A 28 9.94 -1.89 9.83
N LYS A 29 11.11 -2.39 10.18
CA LYS A 29 11.25 -3.49 11.16
C LYS A 29 12.33 -3.16 12.16
N GLY A 30 12.07 -3.39 13.44
CA GLY A 30 13.12 -3.32 14.45
C GLY A 30 14.23 -4.35 14.20
N SER A 31 15.38 -4.11 14.83
CA SER A 31 16.61 -4.88 14.63
C SER A 31 16.38 -6.39 14.59
N PRO A 32 16.98 -7.13 13.62
CA PRO A 32 16.92 -8.59 13.60
C PRO A 32 17.54 -9.21 14.86
N SER A 33 18.49 -8.50 15.49
CA SER A 33 19.19 -8.88 16.71
C SER A 33 18.53 -8.25 17.93
N ALA A 34 17.27 -8.60 18.20
CA ALA A 34 16.60 -8.23 19.44
C ALA A 34 17.35 -8.83 20.66
N PRO A 35 17.48 -8.10 21.79
CA PRO A 35 18.14 -8.63 22.99
C PRO A 35 17.53 -9.94 23.49
N LYS A 36 18.36 -10.81 24.07
CA LYS A 36 17.93 -12.11 24.63
C LYS A 36 16.83 -11.88 25.68
N GLY A 37 15.78 -12.70 25.64
CA GLY A 37 14.63 -12.61 26.54
C GLY A 37 13.52 -11.63 26.09
N LEU A 38 13.76 -10.79 25.08
CA LEU A 38 12.72 -9.89 24.55
C LEU A 38 12.00 -10.48 23.34
N LYS A 39 10.76 -10.01 23.11
CA LYS A 39 9.99 -10.37 21.91
C LYS A 39 10.69 -9.83 20.67
N LYS A 40 10.74 -10.64 19.61
CA LYS A 40 11.26 -10.22 18.30
C LYS A 40 10.38 -9.11 17.73
N SER A 41 10.98 -8.09 17.13
CA SER A 41 10.23 -7.03 16.46
C SER A 41 9.49 -7.57 15.23
N THR A 42 8.19 -7.27 15.16
CA THR A 42 7.38 -7.39 13.96
C THR A 42 7.62 -6.19 13.04
N PHE A 43 7.10 -6.27 11.82
CA PHE A 43 6.98 -5.07 11.00
C PHE A 43 5.99 -4.09 11.64
N ILE A 44 6.24 -2.80 11.46
CA ILE A 44 5.32 -1.71 11.75
C ILE A 44 5.07 -0.98 10.44
N SER A 45 3.79 -0.74 10.11
CA SER A 45 3.41 0.09 8.97
C SER A 45 3.29 1.56 9.35
N TYR A 46 3.85 2.44 8.52
CA TYR A 46 3.82 3.88 8.70
C TYR A 46 3.18 4.55 7.49
N THR A 47 2.33 5.55 7.69
CA THR A 47 1.95 6.49 6.63
C THR A 47 2.73 7.78 6.81
N VAL A 48 3.57 8.12 5.84
CA VAL A 48 4.41 9.31 5.88
C VAL A 48 3.77 10.44 5.10
N PHE A 49 3.60 11.59 5.73
CA PHE A 49 3.07 12.83 5.18
C PHE A 49 4.22 13.79 4.89
N VAL A 50 4.44 14.13 3.63
CA VAL A 50 5.55 14.99 3.16
C VAL A 50 4.99 16.20 2.43
N SER A 51 5.41 17.42 2.76
CA SER A 51 5.01 18.61 1.99
C SER A 51 5.44 18.47 0.52
N LYS A 52 4.61 18.90 -0.44
CA LYS A 52 4.95 18.85 -1.88
C LYS A 52 6.31 19.52 -2.18
N LYS A 53 6.60 20.64 -1.50
CA LYS A 53 7.87 21.37 -1.63
C LYS A 53 9.08 20.55 -1.20
N ALA A 54 8.96 19.76 -0.13
CA ALA A 54 10.04 18.86 0.31
C ALA A 54 10.15 17.63 -0.59
N PHE A 55 9.02 17.04 -0.99
CA PHE A 55 9.00 15.88 -1.88
C PHE A 55 9.63 16.19 -3.24
N ASN A 56 9.21 17.27 -3.91
CA ASN A 56 9.72 17.61 -5.24
C ASN A 56 11.23 17.88 -5.28
N LYS A 57 11.83 18.33 -4.16
CA LYS A 57 13.29 18.52 -4.03
C LYS A 57 14.09 17.21 -4.07
N THR A 58 13.46 16.07 -3.83
CA THR A 58 14.14 14.76 -3.83
C THR A 58 14.30 14.16 -5.22
N GLY A 59 13.58 14.66 -6.24
CA GLY A 59 13.50 14.01 -7.55
C GLY A 59 12.63 12.75 -7.59
N LEU A 60 12.08 12.30 -6.45
CA LEU A 60 11.24 11.10 -6.37
C LEU A 60 9.97 11.23 -7.23
N THR A 61 9.63 10.13 -7.90
CA THR A 61 8.40 10.01 -8.68
C THR A 61 7.50 8.91 -8.13
N LYS A 62 6.23 8.87 -8.56
CA LYS A 62 5.28 7.79 -8.23
C LYS A 62 5.81 6.37 -8.50
N LYS A 63 6.72 6.23 -9.46
CA LYS A 63 7.35 4.95 -9.82
C LYS A 63 8.64 4.70 -9.06
N SER A 64 9.49 5.72 -8.91
CA SER A 64 10.84 5.52 -8.37
C SER A 64 10.86 5.35 -6.84
N ILE A 65 9.91 5.95 -6.11
CA ILE A 65 9.77 5.85 -4.64
C ILE A 65 9.61 4.40 -4.10
N MET A 66 9.14 3.46 -4.92
CA MET A 66 9.01 2.05 -4.54
C MET A 66 10.35 1.28 -4.64
N HIS A 67 11.30 1.79 -5.43
CA HIS A 67 12.59 1.16 -5.72
C HIS A 67 13.77 1.87 -5.05
N GLU A 68 13.68 3.18 -4.87
CA GLU A 68 14.66 3.98 -4.15
C GLU A 68 14.56 3.76 -2.64
N LYS A 69 15.72 3.69 -1.98
CA LYS A 69 15.79 3.66 -0.53
C LYS A 69 15.78 5.09 -0.02
N ILE A 70 14.86 5.41 0.88
CA ILE A 70 14.64 6.75 1.42
C ILE A 70 14.83 6.76 2.94
N LEU A 71 15.51 7.79 3.43
CA LEU A 71 15.64 8.11 4.85
C LEU A 71 14.70 9.27 5.17
N ILE A 72 13.93 9.10 6.24
CA ILE A 72 12.87 10.03 6.63
C ILE A 72 13.01 10.35 8.11
N GLN A 73 13.03 11.64 8.45
CA GLN A 73 12.99 12.13 9.82
C GLN A 73 11.74 12.96 10.03
N GLY A 74 11.01 12.67 11.10
CA GLY A 74 9.71 13.26 11.38
C GLY A 74 9.24 13.02 12.80
N GLU A 75 8.02 13.47 13.09
CA GLU A 75 7.30 13.17 14.33
C GLU A 75 6.13 12.21 14.07
N PRO A 76 5.91 11.21 14.95
CA PRO A 76 4.76 10.34 14.85
C PRO A 76 3.49 11.08 15.28
N THR A 77 2.38 10.78 14.62
CA THR A 77 1.05 11.30 14.93
C THR A 77 0.03 10.16 14.87
N LEU A 78 -0.93 10.20 15.80
CA LEU A 78 -2.01 9.22 15.93
C LEU A 78 -3.39 9.87 15.74
N ASP A 79 -3.44 11.18 15.54
CA ASP A 79 -4.67 11.98 15.49
C ASP A 79 -5.21 12.14 14.06
N ILE A 80 -4.47 11.66 13.05
CA ILE A 80 -4.89 11.66 11.65
C ILE A 80 -5.96 10.57 11.42
N PRO A 81 -7.08 10.86 10.74
CA PRO A 81 -8.10 9.86 10.42
C PRO A 81 -7.51 8.62 9.72
N ILE A 82 -8.02 7.44 10.07
CA ILE A 82 -7.55 6.14 9.55
C ILE A 82 -7.69 6.07 8.01
N ASP A 83 -8.61 6.83 7.43
CA ASP A 83 -8.83 6.91 5.99
C ASP A 83 -7.69 7.64 5.26
N GLU A 84 -6.99 8.56 5.94
CA GLU A 84 -5.79 9.24 5.45
C GLU A 84 -4.50 8.54 5.89
N CYS A 85 -4.52 7.88 7.05
CA CYS A 85 -3.43 7.12 7.65
C CYS A 85 -3.75 5.60 7.70
N PRO A 86 -3.61 4.86 6.57
CA PRO A 86 -3.82 3.42 6.54
C PRO A 86 -2.71 2.60 7.23
N GLY A 87 -1.54 3.19 7.50
CA GLY A 87 -0.50 2.60 8.34
C GLY A 87 -0.86 2.66 9.84
N GLU A 88 -0.25 1.78 10.64
CA GLU A 88 -0.42 1.74 12.10
C GLU A 88 -0.04 3.06 12.80
N VAL A 89 0.92 3.81 12.24
CA VAL A 89 1.42 5.07 12.80
C VAL A 89 1.56 6.12 11.70
N GLY A 90 0.94 7.29 11.89
CA GLY A 90 1.13 8.45 11.02
C GLY A 90 2.47 9.12 11.30
N MET A 91 3.10 9.72 10.29
CA MET A 91 4.43 10.33 10.39
C MET A 91 4.51 11.65 9.62
N ILE A 92 4.64 12.77 10.33
CA ILE A 92 4.83 14.09 9.71
C ILE A 92 6.32 14.28 9.42
N CYS A 93 6.68 14.30 8.13
CA CYS A 93 8.06 14.37 7.68
C CYS A 93 8.61 15.80 7.73
N PHE A 94 9.71 15.99 8.47
CA PHE A 94 10.51 17.23 8.46
C PHE A 94 11.61 17.19 7.40
N GLN A 95 12.26 16.03 7.23
CA GLN A 95 13.36 15.83 6.29
C GLN A 95 13.21 14.48 5.60
N ILE A 96 13.34 14.49 4.27
CA ILE A 96 13.39 13.31 3.41
C ILE A 96 14.68 13.36 2.58
N THR A 97 15.36 12.22 2.45
CA THR A 97 16.61 12.11 1.69
C THR A 97 16.64 10.77 0.96
N VAL A 98 16.94 10.79 -0.33
CA VAL A 98 17.20 9.56 -1.10
C VAL A 98 18.58 9.04 -0.71
N LEU A 99 18.65 7.77 -0.32
CA LEU A 99 19.91 7.05 -0.10
C LEU A 99 20.31 6.32 -1.39
N PRO A 100 21.57 6.40 -1.82
CA PRO A 100 22.03 5.69 -3.01
C PRO A 100 21.91 4.17 -2.81
N ASN A 101 21.30 3.50 -3.79
CA ASN A 101 21.22 2.05 -3.81
C ASN A 101 22.56 1.46 -4.26
N LYS A 102 22.97 0.33 -3.67
CA LYS A 102 24.24 -0.34 -4.02
C LYS A 102 24.27 -0.97 -5.42
N ASN A 103 23.14 -0.98 -6.13
CA ASN A 103 23.00 -1.59 -7.45
C ASN A 103 23.39 -0.65 -8.60
N ASP A 104 23.54 0.66 -8.34
CA ASP A 104 23.90 1.67 -9.36
C ASP A 104 25.43 1.76 -9.58
N LYS A 105 26.13 0.61 -9.55
CA LYS A 105 27.58 0.51 -9.82
C LYS A 105 27.97 -0.28 -11.07
N GLU A 106 27.03 -0.91 -11.77
CA GLU A 106 27.30 -1.65 -13.02
C GLU A 106 26.72 -0.93 -14.26
N LYS A 107 27.15 0.32 -14.48
CA LYS A 107 27.12 0.99 -15.80
C LYS A 107 27.91 2.31 -15.79
N ASN A 108 29.23 2.19 -15.69
CA ASN A 108 30.23 3.01 -16.39
C ASN A 108 31.64 2.71 -15.84
N GLU A 109 32.29 1.69 -16.39
CA GLU A 109 33.76 1.55 -16.32
C GLU A 109 34.38 1.71 -17.70
N SER A 110 34.85 2.94 -17.97
CA SER A 110 35.97 3.30 -18.85
C SER A 110 36.14 4.82 -18.66
N ASP A 111 37.12 5.34 -17.90
CA ASP A 111 38.53 5.14 -18.20
C ASP A 111 39.51 5.52 -17.06
N THR A 112 40.71 4.93 -17.11
CA THR A 112 41.99 5.41 -16.56
C THR A 112 42.15 5.69 -15.03
N LYS A 113 42.28 4.60 -14.27
CA LYS A 113 43.53 4.18 -13.58
C LYS A 113 44.48 5.24 -12.97
N LYS A 114 44.59 5.29 -11.63
CA LYS A 114 45.83 4.98 -10.84
C LYS A 114 45.63 5.12 -9.32
N GLU A 115 45.84 4.00 -8.60
CA GLU A 115 46.24 3.98 -7.18
C GLU A 115 47.77 4.29 -7.07
N PRO A 116 48.34 4.64 -5.89
CA PRO A 116 48.46 3.69 -4.77
C PRO A 116 48.21 4.25 -3.34
N THR A 117 47.46 3.46 -2.55
CA THR A 117 47.88 2.89 -1.25
C THR A 117 48.60 3.76 -0.20
N GLN A 118 47.99 3.98 0.99
CA GLN A 118 48.34 3.26 2.24
C GLN A 118 47.56 3.72 3.50
N GLU A 119 47.04 2.71 4.20
CA GLU A 119 46.89 2.46 5.65
C GLU A 119 46.60 3.57 6.72
N ALA A 120 45.87 3.08 7.74
CA ALA A 120 45.95 3.40 9.18
C ALA A 120 44.90 4.34 9.83
N SER A 121 44.19 3.73 10.79
CA SER A 121 43.82 4.27 12.11
C SER A 121 42.82 5.43 12.24
N ALA A 122 41.66 5.10 12.80
CA ALA A 122 40.76 6.02 13.51
C ALA A 122 41.20 6.18 14.99
N PRO A 123 40.50 6.95 15.86
CA PRO A 123 39.79 8.22 15.67
C PRO A 123 40.18 9.29 16.72
N SER A 124 39.89 10.59 16.50
CA SER A 124 39.53 11.51 17.61
C SER A 124 38.97 12.90 17.23
N GLN A 125 37.90 13.25 17.95
CA GLN A 125 37.59 14.56 18.56
C GLN A 125 37.31 15.83 17.72
N ALA A 126 36.04 16.26 17.83
CA ALA A 126 35.59 17.55 18.38
C ALA A 126 35.75 18.89 17.62
N GLN A 127 34.58 19.51 17.35
CA GLN A 127 34.30 20.96 17.32
C GLN A 127 34.96 21.77 16.17
N LYS A 128 34.39 22.84 15.61
CA LYS A 128 33.39 23.81 16.12
C LYS A 128 32.69 24.55 14.95
N ASN A 129 31.59 25.25 15.26
CA ASN A 129 30.74 26.06 14.35
C ASN A 129 31.49 27.08 13.48
N THR A 130 30.97 27.32 12.25
CA THR A 130 30.59 28.68 11.75
C THR A 130 29.74 28.65 10.45
N GLU A 131 28.53 29.21 10.52
CA GLU A 131 27.86 29.97 9.44
C GLU A 131 28.11 31.49 9.72
N PRO A 132 27.70 32.51 8.91
CA PRO A 132 26.64 32.53 7.88
C PRO A 132 26.96 33.33 6.58
N THR A 133 25.93 33.49 5.72
CA THR A 133 25.64 34.56 4.69
C THR A 133 25.26 33.91 3.34
N LYS A 134 24.04 33.94 2.75
CA LYS A 134 22.86 34.86 2.65
C LYS A 134 22.84 35.67 1.32
N GLN A 135 21.64 35.81 0.73
CA GLN A 135 21.23 36.53 -0.53
C GLN A 135 21.38 35.68 -1.83
N ALA A 136 20.31 35.41 -2.62
CA ALA A 136 19.39 36.26 -3.43
C ALA A 136 19.99 36.61 -4.82
N GLU A 137 19.29 36.73 -5.96
CA GLU A 137 17.85 36.70 -6.33
C GLU A 137 17.72 36.45 -7.86
N GLU A 138 16.55 36.00 -8.36
CA GLU A 138 15.99 36.25 -9.73
C GLU A 138 16.81 35.88 -11.02
N GLN A 139 16.29 35.79 -12.26
CA GLN A 139 14.94 35.76 -12.86
C GLN A 139 15.01 34.97 -14.21
N ALA A 140 13.86 34.62 -14.82
CA ALA A 140 13.79 34.04 -16.18
C ALA A 140 13.73 35.14 -17.28
N PRO A 141 13.81 34.80 -18.59
CA PRO A 141 12.55 34.71 -19.36
C PRO A 141 12.48 33.73 -20.56
N VAL A 142 11.28 33.15 -20.75
CA VAL A 142 10.45 33.04 -21.99
C VAL A 142 11.10 32.72 -23.35
N SER A 143 10.58 31.67 -24.04
CA SER A 143 10.08 31.72 -25.44
C SER A 143 9.36 30.42 -25.90
N GLN A 144 8.25 30.58 -26.64
CA GLN A 144 7.58 29.58 -27.51
C GLN A 144 7.55 30.12 -28.97
N PRO A 145 7.44 29.27 -30.01
CA PRO A 145 6.16 29.06 -30.76
C PRO A 145 5.88 27.54 -31.10
N VAL A 146 4.67 26.97 -31.30
CA VAL A 146 3.52 27.23 -32.22
C VAL A 146 3.83 26.77 -33.68
N ALA A 147 3.08 25.91 -34.42
CA ALA A 147 1.67 25.40 -34.38
C ALA A 147 1.46 24.01 -35.10
N LYS A 148 0.17 23.63 -35.35
CA LYS A 148 -0.43 22.71 -36.39
C LYS A 148 -0.60 21.18 -36.10
N GLU A 149 -1.83 20.62 -36.05
CA GLU A 149 -2.77 20.15 -37.14
C GLU A 149 -2.38 18.74 -37.69
N GLU A 150 -3.24 17.75 -38.01
CA GLU A 150 -4.70 17.48 -37.85
C GLU A 150 -5.02 15.98 -38.23
N LYS A 151 -6.31 15.56 -38.24
CA LYS A 151 -6.92 14.34 -38.89
C LYS A 151 -7.08 12.97 -38.15
N LYS A 152 -8.19 12.84 -37.42
CA LYS A 152 -9.45 12.12 -37.80
C LYS A 152 -9.43 10.90 -38.76
N ASN A 153 -9.85 9.72 -38.26
CA ASN A 153 -10.90 8.78 -38.76
C ASN A 153 -10.94 7.55 -37.78
N ALA A 154 -12.05 7.00 -37.27
CA ALA A 154 -13.36 6.55 -37.83
C ALA A 154 -13.41 5.01 -38.01
N GLU A 155 -14.20 4.33 -37.13
CA GLU A 155 -14.86 3.00 -37.24
C GLU A 155 -13.95 1.73 -37.37
N THR A 156 -14.40 0.45 -37.22
CA THR A 156 -15.76 -0.17 -37.12
C THR A 156 -15.78 -1.51 -36.32
N VAL A 157 -16.73 -1.66 -35.38
CA VAL A 157 -17.72 -2.77 -35.20
C VAL A 157 -17.33 -4.29 -35.21
N GLN A 158 -17.62 -4.97 -34.07
CA GLN A 158 -18.07 -6.39 -33.86
C GLN A 158 -17.11 -7.55 -34.32
N THR A 159 -17.21 -8.84 -33.91
CA THR A 159 -18.36 -9.68 -33.47
C THR A 159 -17.96 -10.87 -32.54
N GLU A 160 -18.97 -11.53 -31.99
CA GLU A 160 -19.15 -12.63 -31.01
C GLU A 160 -18.18 -13.85 -30.87
N ALA A 161 -18.04 -14.26 -29.60
CA ALA A 161 -18.17 -15.59 -28.96
C ALA A 161 -18.03 -16.93 -29.73
N LYS A 162 -17.28 -17.89 -29.12
CA LYS A 162 -17.83 -19.20 -28.68
C LYS A 162 -16.94 -19.96 -27.65
N GLU A 163 -17.53 -20.98 -27.03
CA GLU A 163 -17.08 -21.65 -25.80
C GLU A 163 -16.02 -22.77 -25.93
N THR A 164 -15.55 -23.19 -24.75
CA THR A 164 -14.61 -24.26 -24.36
C THR A 164 -15.00 -25.70 -24.79
N PRO A 165 -14.08 -26.70 -24.71
CA PRO A 165 -13.98 -27.49 -23.47
C PRO A 165 -12.57 -27.98 -23.02
N VAL A 166 -12.30 -27.78 -21.72
CA VAL A 166 -11.59 -28.62 -20.71
C VAL A 166 -10.58 -29.71 -21.15
N LYS A 167 -9.37 -29.68 -20.52
CA LYS A 167 -8.72 -30.91 -20.03
C LYS A 167 -7.86 -30.69 -18.78
N GLU A 168 -8.11 -31.49 -17.75
CA GLU A 168 -7.46 -31.41 -16.44
C GLU A 168 -6.04 -32.01 -16.43
N LYS A 169 -5.16 -31.52 -15.54
CA LYS A 169 -4.10 -32.33 -14.92
C LYS A 169 -3.62 -31.78 -13.56
N LYS A 170 -4.21 -32.35 -12.50
CA LYS A 170 -3.66 -32.64 -11.16
C LYS A 170 -2.38 -31.92 -10.71
N ALA A 171 -2.50 -31.01 -9.75
CA ALA A 171 -1.43 -30.57 -8.85
C ALA A 171 -2.00 -30.29 -7.44
N GLU A 172 -1.18 -30.49 -6.40
CA GLU A 172 -1.61 -30.53 -4.99
C GLU A 172 -2.01 -29.13 -4.43
N PRO A 173 -2.93 -29.07 -3.44
CA PRO A 173 -3.48 -27.81 -2.95
C PRO A 173 -2.53 -27.09 -1.99
N LYS A 174 -1.60 -26.29 -2.54
CA LYS A 174 -0.99 -25.19 -1.77
C LYS A 174 -2.05 -24.10 -1.56
N PRO A 175 -2.28 -23.62 -0.33
CA PRO A 175 -3.29 -22.59 -0.07
C PRO A 175 -2.91 -21.29 -0.77
N LYS A 176 -3.65 -20.95 -1.83
CA LYS A 176 -3.57 -19.63 -2.47
C LYS A 176 -4.19 -18.61 -1.53
N THR A 177 -3.40 -18.05 -0.62
CA THR A 177 -3.82 -16.89 0.18
C THR A 177 -4.08 -15.72 -0.77
N LEU A 178 -5.35 -15.48 -1.10
CA LEU A 178 -5.77 -14.30 -1.85
C LEU A 178 -5.37 -13.06 -1.03
N PRO A 179 -4.49 -12.18 -1.54
CA PRO A 179 -4.06 -11.01 -0.79
C PRO A 179 -5.26 -10.11 -0.48
N ASN A 180 -5.25 -9.51 0.71
CA ASN A 180 -6.25 -8.57 1.25
C ASN A 180 -7.64 -9.16 1.60
N GLN A 181 -7.86 -10.47 1.50
CA GLN A 181 -9.11 -11.11 1.96
C GLN A 181 -9.12 -11.38 3.47
N PRO A 182 -10.30 -11.44 4.13
CA PRO A 182 -10.38 -11.72 5.56
C PRO A 182 -9.90 -13.14 5.88
N LYS A 183 -9.40 -13.34 7.11
CA LYS A 183 -8.88 -14.64 7.57
C LYS A 183 -9.97 -15.71 7.51
N GLY A 184 -9.63 -16.90 7.02
CA GLY A 184 -10.59 -18.00 6.84
C GLY A 184 -11.31 -18.02 5.49
N THR A 185 -11.13 -17.01 4.63
CA THR A 185 -11.61 -17.06 3.24
C THR A 185 -11.01 -18.27 2.52
N GLN A 186 -11.86 -19.16 2.02
CA GLN A 186 -11.48 -20.33 1.22
C GLN A 186 -11.64 -20.04 -0.28
N ASP A 187 -12.65 -19.24 -0.67
CA ASP A 187 -12.88 -18.84 -2.06
C ASP A 187 -13.58 -17.47 -2.16
N LEU A 188 -13.72 -16.94 -3.38
CA LEU A 188 -14.47 -15.74 -3.71
C LEU A 188 -15.66 -16.09 -4.63
N LEU A 189 -16.87 -16.11 -4.08
CA LEU A 189 -18.09 -16.38 -4.83
C LEU A 189 -18.71 -15.07 -5.36
N SER A 190 -19.49 -15.14 -6.44
CA SER A 190 -20.35 -14.01 -6.82
C SER A 190 -21.45 -13.85 -5.78
N PHE A 191 -21.87 -12.62 -5.50
CA PHE A 191 -22.93 -12.36 -4.52
C PHE A 191 -24.26 -13.05 -4.88
N ASP A 192 -24.60 -13.06 -6.18
CA ASP A 192 -25.84 -13.65 -6.70
C ASP A 192 -25.85 -15.19 -6.68
N ASP A 193 -24.68 -15.83 -6.56
CA ASP A 193 -24.55 -17.29 -6.47
C ASP A 193 -24.85 -17.83 -5.06
N ILE A 194 -25.07 -16.95 -4.07
CA ILE A 194 -25.37 -17.33 -2.67
C ILE A 194 -26.88 -17.48 -2.46
N ILE A 195 -27.31 -18.69 -2.11
CA ILE A 195 -28.70 -19.00 -1.82
C ILE A 195 -28.97 -18.72 -0.34
N VAL A 196 -29.94 -17.85 -0.03
CA VAL A 196 -30.31 -17.51 1.35
C VAL A 196 -31.64 -18.16 1.71
N SER A 197 -31.61 -19.07 2.69
CA SER A 197 -32.80 -19.74 3.23
C SER A 197 -33.79 -18.76 3.86
N GLU A 198 -35.09 -19.07 3.75
CA GLU A 198 -36.19 -18.22 4.25
C GLU A 198 -36.08 -17.87 5.74
N ALA A 199 -35.53 -18.78 6.56
CA ALA A 199 -35.26 -18.55 7.98
C ALA A 199 -34.38 -17.30 8.23
N PHE A 200 -33.41 -17.03 7.34
CA PHE A 200 -32.61 -15.81 7.41
C PHE A 200 -33.38 -14.59 6.92
N LEU A 201 -34.16 -14.70 5.84
CA LEU A 201 -34.97 -13.60 5.32
C LEU A 201 -35.94 -13.04 6.36
N ASN A 202 -36.52 -13.92 7.19
CA ASN A 202 -37.43 -13.55 8.28
C ASN A 202 -36.71 -13.01 9.54
N THR A 203 -35.39 -13.16 9.65
CA THR A 203 -34.61 -12.73 10.82
C THR A 203 -34.04 -11.33 10.59
N ARG A 204 -34.43 -10.34 11.41
CA ARG A 204 -33.80 -9.00 11.37
C ARG A 204 -32.42 -9.02 12.06
N PRO A 205 -31.31 -8.68 11.37
CA PRO A 205 -30.01 -8.56 12.02
C PRO A 205 -30.00 -7.46 13.09
N ASN A 206 -29.28 -7.68 14.20
CA ASN A 206 -29.13 -6.67 15.26
C ASN A 206 -28.52 -5.36 14.68
N PRO A 207 -29.16 -4.20 14.89
CA PRO A 207 -28.78 -2.95 14.20
C PRO A 207 -27.39 -2.46 14.58
N GLU A 208 -27.02 -2.46 15.86
CA GLU A 208 -25.70 -2.00 16.33
C GLU A 208 -24.55 -2.80 15.73
N LYS A 209 -24.68 -4.14 15.74
CA LYS A 209 -23.69 -5.04 15.12
C LYS A 209 -23.69 -4.91 13.59
N THR A 210 -24.80 -4.51 12.99
CA THR A 210 -24.89 -4.29 11.53
C THR A 210 -24.19 -2.99 11.15
N GLN A 211 -24.39 -1.92 11.93
CA GLN A 211 -23.72 -0.64 11.72
C GLN A 211 -22.20 -0.79 11.78
N LYS A 212 -21.66 -1.54 12.74
CA LYS A 212 -20.21 -1.84 12.81
C LYS A 212 -19.66 -2.50 11.53
N VAL A 213 -20.42 -3.40 10.90
CA VAL A 213 -20.03 -4.02 9.62
C VAL A 213 -20.17 -3.01 8.48
N ILE A 214 -21.22 -2.18 8.45
CA ILE A 214 -21.39 -1.11 7.46
C ILE A 214 -20.22 -0.13 7.51
N ASP A 215 -19.84 0.34 8.70
CA ASP A 215 -18.75 1.31 8.89
C ASP A 215 -17.39 0.69 8.49
N PHE A 216 -17.17 -0.58 8.82
CA PHE A 216 -16.01 -1.33 8.38
C PHE A 216 -15.94 -1.46 6.84
N VAL A 217 -17.06 -1.81 6.20
CA VAL A 217 -17.15 -1.98 4.74
C VAL A 217 -16.99 -0.64 4.02
N LYS A 218 -17.60 0.44 4.52
CA LYS A 218 -17.41 1.80 3.99
C LYS A 218 -15.94 2.25 4.07
N ARG A 219 -15.27 1.97 5.18
CA ARG A 219 -13.86 2.35 5.40
C ARG A 219 -12.86 1.51 4.59
N THR A 220 -13.12 0.22 4.43
CA THR A 220 -12.13 -0.73 3.88
C THR A 220 -12.47 -1.27 2.49
N GLY A 221 -13.67 -1.00 1.97
CA GLY A 221 -14.17 -1.54 0.70
C GLY A 221 -14.46 -3.05 0.71
N ARG A 222 -14.39 -3.72 1.87
CA ARG A 222 -14.47 -5.19 1.99
C ARG A 222 -15.19 -5.64 3.25
N LEU A 223 -15.64 -6.89 3.27
CA LEU A 223 -16.16 -7.53 4.48
C LEU A 223 -15.07 -7.72 5.55
N ASP A 224 -15.51 -7.73 6.80
CA ASP A 224 -14.72 -7.97 8.01
C ASP A 224 -14.26 -9.43 8.12
N GLU A 225 -15.17 -10.34 7.80
CA GLU A 225 -15.04 -11.79 7.85
C GLU A 225 -15.74 -12.45 6.65
N PRO A 226 -15.36 -13.67 6.22
CA PRO A 226 -16.05 -14.38 5.15
C PRO A 226 -17.49 -14.79 5.52
N LEU A 227 -18.32 -15.06 4.51
CA LEU A 227 -19.63 -15.69 4.66
C LEU A 227 -19.47 -17.22 4.78
N THR A 228 -20.24 -17.87 5.65
CA THR A 228 -20.23 -19.34 5.77
C THR A 228 -21.31 -19.92 4.87
N ILE A 229 -20.91 -20.65 3.84
CA ILE A 229 -21.81 -21.31 2.89
C ILE A 229 -21.61 -22.82 2.90
N GLU A 230 -22.69 -23.55 2.64
CA GLU A 230 -22.66 -25.00 2.49
C GLU A 230 -21.99 -25.41 1.18
N LYS A 231 -21.01 -26.32 1.25
CA LYS A 231 -20.26 -26.76 0.08
C LYS A 231 -21.12 -27.59 -0.88
N GLY A 232 -21.35 -27.06 -2.08
CA GLY A 232 -22.04 -27.74 -3.19
C GLY A 232 -23.46 -27.25 -3.43
N SER A 233 -24.13 -26.70 -2.41
CA SER A 233 -25.45 -26.08 -2.54
C SER A 233 -25.41 -24.54 -2.46
N ASN A 234 -24.27 -23.95 -2.08
CA ASN A 234 -24.07 -22.51 -1.87
C ASN A 234 -25.09 -21.86 -0.90
N VAL A 235 -25.76 -22.66 -0.08
CA VAL A 235 -26.72 -22.18 0.90
C VAL A 235 -26.00 -21.48 2.05
N LEU A 236 -26.40 -20.25 2.36
CA LEU A 236 -25.86 -19.48 3.47
C LEU A 236 -26.21 -20.14 4.81
N LYS A 237 -25.19 -20.48 5.60
CA LYS A 237 -25.31 -21.09 6.93
C LYS A 237 -25.05 -20.11 8.07
N ASP A 238 -24.11 -19.19 7.88
CA ASP A 238 -23.85 -18.08 8.80
C ASP A 238 -23.32 -16.85 8.04
N GLY A 239 -23.50 -15.67 8.65
CA GLY A 239 -23.06 -14.40 8.11
C GLY A 239 -24.16 -13.60 7.43
N TYR A 240 -25.44 -13.92 7.63
CA TYR A 240 -26.55 -13.17 7.03
C TYR A 240 -26.48 -11.65 7.23
N ARG A 241 -25.99 -11.17 8.38
CA ARG A 241 -25.68 -9.75 8.61
C ARG A 241 -24.71 -9.17 7.58
N ARG A 242 -23.62 -9.89 7.29
CA ARG A 242 -22.61 -9.52 6.28
C ARG A 242 -23.19 -9.60 4.86
N TYR A 243 -24.04 -10.58 4.58
CA TYR A 243 -24.77 -10.70 3.31
C TYR A 243 -25.70 -9.49 3.07
N VAL A 244 -26.50 -9.09 4.05
CA VAL A 244 -27.37 -7.90 3.95
C VAL A 244 -26.54 -6.63 3.71
N VAL A 245 -25.39 -6.49 4.37
CA VAL A 245 -24.49 -5.35 4.11
C VAL A 245 -23.91 -5.41 2.70
N ALA A 246 -23.38 -6.56 2.26
CA ALA A 246 -22.84 -6.76 0.91
C ALA A 246 -23.89 -6.45 -0.19
N LYS A 247 -25.15 -6.85 0.02
CA LYS A 247 -26.28 -6.48 -0.85
C LYS A 247 -26.50 -4.97 -0.91
N THR A 248 -26.46 -4.32 0.26
CA THR A 248 -26.70 -2.88 0.41
C THR A 248 -25.62 -2.04 -0.28
N VAL A 249 -24.36 -2.47 -0.18
CA VAL A 249 -23.21 -1.77 -0.79
C VAL A 249 -22.85 -2.26 -2.20
N LYS A 250 -23.61 -3.23 -2.74
CA LYS A 250 -23.40 -3.84 -4.07
C LYS A 250 -21.98 -4.38 -4.29
N ILE A 251 -21.54 -5.29 -3.42
CA ILE A 251 -20.27 -6.02 -3.62
C ILE A 251 -20.52 -7.20 -4.57
N ASP A 252 -19.89 -7.20 -5.75
CA ASP A 252 -20.06 -8.25 -6.76
C ASP A 252 -19.48 -9.61 -6.32
N LYS A 253 -18.31 -9.59 -5.66
CA LYS A 253 -17.59 -10.80 -5.22
C LYS A 253 -17.34 -10.78 -3.73
N VAL A 254 -17.83 -11.82 -3.05
CA VAL A 254 -17.79 -11.94 -1.60
C VAL A 254 -16.84 -13.05 -1.15
N PRO A 255 -16.01 -12.82 -0.12
CA PRO A 255 -15.21 -13.88 0.50
C PRO A 255 -16.12 -14.91 1.18
N VAL A 256 -15.91 -16.19 0.88
CA VAL A 256 -16.68 -17.31 1.45
C VAL A 256 -15.78 -18.34 2.14
N MET A 257 -16.37 -19.05 3.09
CA MET A 257 -15.81 -20.17 3.82
C MET A 257 -16.79 -21.34 3.72
N TYR A 258 -16.28 -22.52 3.35
CA TYR A 258 -17.12 -23.70 3.18
C TYR A 258 -17.35 -24.44 4.49
N GLU A 259 -18.61 -24.63 4.82
CA GLU A 259 -19.07 -25.64 5.77
C GLU A 259 -19.33 -26.95 5.03
N TYR A 260 -18.81 -28.05 5.58
CA TYR A 260 -19.01 -29.40 5.07
C TYR A 260 -20.17 -30.02 5.85
N GLN A 261 -21.18 -30.57 5.15
CA GLN A 261 -22.14 -31.46 5.80
C GLN A 261 -21.39 -32.65 6.40
N LYS A 262 -21.77 -33.06 7.62
CA LYS A 262 -21.27 -34.24 8.32
C LYS A 262 -22.17 -35.44 8.07
#